data_AF-A0A4U5VN86-F1
#
_entry.id   AF-A0A4U5VN86-F1
#
_cell.length_a   1.000
_cell.length_b   1.000
_cell.length_c   1.000
_cell.angle_alpha   90.00
_cell.angle_beta   90.00
_cell.angle_gamma   90.00
#
_symmetry.space_group_name_H-M   'P 1'
#
loop_
_entity.id
_entity.type
_entity.pdbx_description
1 polymer ?
#
loop_
_entity_poly.entity_id
_entity_poly.type
_entity_poly.pdbx_seq_one_letter_code
_entity_poly.pdbx_strand_id
1 'polypeptide(L)'
;MDSALRFYEHAQDYLSLVRVHCYMGNIEKASEIANDTGDRAASYHLARHYEGHDDIKQAVHFYTRAQAYNNAIRLCKENGLDDQLMNLALLSNPEDMMEAACYYEEKGTHMDRAVSLYHKAMRALLKSGDTEKIVFFANVSRQKELFIMAANYLQSLDWRKDPEILKTIIGFYTKGRAPDLLAGFYEACAQVEIDDYQNYEKALDALTEALKCISKAKDSSGQQEARLADMQHKITLIKKFVYARRLYAENAGEAVRLCEALLEEPELDPAVRIGDAFGFLVEHHCQQGNFQEAYRKLEELQKLLPSQNIRYYISQASLEALQKEMGLPMDRSDRRHNVKEEDEVEEDLNVP
;
A
#
# COMPACT_ATOMS: atom_id res chain seq x y z
N MET A 1 -2.19 -45.79 -41.37
CA MET A 1 -1.46 -44.76 -40.63
C MET A 1 -1.01 -43.64 -41.56
N ASP A 2 -0.35 -43.93 -42.68
CA ASP A 2 0.18 -42.90 -43.59
C ASP A 2 -0.86 -41.97 -44.23
N SER A 3 -2.06 -42.47 -44.55
CA SER A 3 -3.15 -41.62 -45.05
C SER A 3 -3.61 -40.61 -44.00
N ALA A 4 -3.63 -41.00 -42.72
CA ALA A 4 -4.04 -40.11 -41.63
C ALA A 4 -3.01 -39.00 -41.38
N LEU A 5 -1.71 -39.30 -41.45
CA LEU A 5 -0.65 -38.30 -41.37
C LEU A 5 -0.79 -37.21 -42.44
N ARG A 6 -1.10 -37.60 -43.69
CA ARG A 6 -1.33 -36.64 -44.77
C ARG A 6 -2.52 -35.73 -44.48
N PHE A 7 -3.62 -36.26 -43.93
CA PHE A 7 -4.77 -35.44 -43.58
C PHE A 7 -4.47 -34.47 -42.43
N TYR A 8 -3.74 -34.91 -41.40
CA TYR A 8 -3.34 -34.03 -40.30
C TYR A 8 -2.34 -32.95 -40.75
N GLU A 9 -1.44 -33.27 -41.68
CA GLU A 9 -0.51 -32.31 -42.28
C GLU A 9 -1.24 -31.25 -43.12
N HIS A 10 -2.22 -31.65 -43.93
CA HIS A 10 -3.06 -30.70 -44.68
C HIS A 10 -3.95 -29.86 -43.76
N ALA A 11 -4.41 -30.43 -42.65
CA ALA A 11 -5.22 -29.73 -41.65
C ALA A 11 -4.40 -28.88 -40.68
N GLN A 12 -3.06 -28.92 -40.77
CA GLN A 12 -2.14 -28.28 -39.81
C GLN A 12 -2.42 -28.67 -38.34
N ASP A 13 -2.92 -29.90 -38.13
CA ASP A 13 -3.13 -30.46 -36.79
C ASP A 13 -1.83 -31.10 -36.29
N TYR A 14 -0.93 -30.23 -35.82
CA TYR A 14 0.39 -30.62 -35.36
C TYR A 14 0.35 -31.49 -34.09
N LEU A 15 -0.65 -31.32 -33.23
CA LEU A 15 -0.85 -32.15 -32.05
C LEU A 15 -1.12 -33.60 -32.46
N SER A 16 -2.05 -33.82 -33.39
CA SER A 16 -2.36 -35.16 -33.88
C SER A 16 -1.19 -35.78 -34.64
N LEU A 17 -0.45 -34.99 -35.42
CA LEU A 17 0.80 -35.45 -36.05
C LEU A 17 1.83 -35.93 -35.03
N VAL A 18 2.12 -35.12 -34.01
CA VAL A 18 3.08 -35.48 -32.95
C VAL A 18 2.62 -36.71 -32.18
N ARG A 19 1.31 -36.83 -31.87
CA ARG A 19 0.75 -38.03 -31.22
C ARG A 19 0.96 -39.30 -32.03
N VAL A 20 0.68 -39.25 -33.33
CA VAL A 20 0.85 -40.41 -34.23
C VAL A 20 2.34 -40.75 -34.37
N HIS A 21 3.22 -39.76 -34.54
CA HIS A 21 4.66 -39.99 -34.62
C HIS A 21 5.25 -40.55 -33.32
N CYS A 22 4.80 -40.08 -32.15
CA CYS A 22 5.17 -40.65 -30.86
C CYS A 22 4.71 -42.11 -30.74
N TYR A 23 3.47 -42.42 -31.13
CA TYR A 23 2.94 -43.79 -31.10
C TYR A 23 3.71 -44.74 -32.03
N MET A 24 4.19 -44.24 -33.16
CA MET A 24 5.00 -45.02 -34.11
C MET A 24 6.47 -45.18 -33.68
N GLY A 25 6.89 -44.58 -32.55
CA GLY A 25 8.28 -44.57 -32.09
C GLY A 25 9.20 -43.63 -32.86
N ASN A 26 8.64 -42.81 -33.78
CA ASN A 26 9.39 -41.86 -34.60
C ASN A 26 9.57 -40.52 -33.86
N ILE A 27 10.26 -40.55 -32.72
CA ILE A 27 10.35 -39.41 -31.80
C ILE A 27 11.14 -38.25 -32.42
N GLU A 28 12.19 -38.53 -33.19
CA GLU A 28 12.97 -37.49 -33.88
C GLU A 28 12.09 -36.63 -34.80
N LYS A 29 11.25 -37.27 -35.60
CA LYS A 29 10.31 -36.58 -36.49
C LYS A 29 9.22 -35.84 -35.72
N ALA A 30 8.77 -36.38 -34.58
CA ALA A 30 7.85 -35.66 -33.70
C ALA A 30 8.49 -34.38 -33.12
N SER A 31 9.77 -34.45 -32.76
CA SER A 31 10.57 -33.33 -32.26
C SER A 31 10.82 -32.27 -33.30
N GLU A 32 11.14 -32.66 -34.54
CA GLU A 32 11.24 -31.73 -35.68
C GLU A 32 9.93 -30.97 -35.89
N ILE A 33 8.80 -31.68 -35.95
CA ILE A 33 7.48 -31.05 -36.13
C ILE A 33 7.20 -30.05 -34.99
N ALA A 34 7.43 -30.41 -33.73
CA ALA A 34 7.22 -29.50 -32.60
C ALA A 34 8.18 -28.28 -32.62
N ASN A 35 9.42 -28.48 -33.06
CA ASN A 35 10.43 -27.43 -33.17
C ASN A 35 10.19 -26.48 -34.34
N ASP A 36 9.69 -26.98 -35.47
CA ASP A 36 9.43 -26.15 -36.65
C ASP A 36 8.13 -25.38 -36.50
N THR A 37 7.10 -26.02 -35.95
CA THR A 37 5.76 -25.42 -35.85
C THR A 37 5.61 -24.49 -34.64
N GLY A 38 6.32 -24.80 -33.53
CA GLY A 38 6.14 -24.08 -32.28
C GLY A 38 4.76 -24.25 -31.65
N ASP A 39 4.00 -25.26 -32.08
CA ASP A 39 2.68 -25.53 -31.51
C ASP A 39 2.78 -25.92 -30.03
N ARG A 40 2.01 -25.24 -29.17
CA ARG A 40 2.08 -25.41 -27.71
C ARG A 40 1.57 -26.78 -27.29
N ALA A 41 0.49 -27.27 -27.89
CA ALA A 41 -0.10 -28.54 -27.52
C ALA A 41 0.77 -29.73 -27.97
N ALA A 42 1.32 -29.65 -29.18
CA ALA A 42 2.27 -30.61 -29.71
C ALA A 42 3.54 -30.67 -28.85
N SER A 43 4.12 -29.50 -28.51
CA SER A 43 5.28 -29.40 -27.62
C SER A 43 4.97 -29.97 -26.23
N TYR A 44 3.80 -29.68 -25.66
CA TYR A 44 3.39 -30.22 -24.36
C TYR A 44 3.24 -31.75 -24.37
N HIS A 45 2.63 -32.30 -25.43
CA HIS A 45 2.50 -33.75 -25.57
C HIS A 45 3.86 -34.44 -25.67
N LEU A 46 4.77 -33.86 -26.45
CA LEU A 46 6.11 -34.38 -26.61
C LEU A 46 6.94 -34.27 -25.32
N ALA A 47 6.78 -33.18 -24.56
CA ALA A 47 7.39 -33.02 -23.25
C ALA A 47 6.97 -34.13 -22.27
N ARG A 48 5.67 -34.45 -22.22
CA ARG A 48 5.16 -35.58 -21.42
C ARG A 48 5.70 -36.93 -21.86
N HIS A 49 5.90 -37.12 -23.17
CA HIS A 49 6.51 -38.34 -23.68
C HIS A 49 7.95 -38.48 -23.20
N TYR A 50 8.77 -37.43 -23.31
CA TYR A 50 10.15 -37.43 -22.83
C TYR A 50 10.25 -37.59 -21.31
N GLU A 51 9.35 -36.96 -20.55
CA GLU A 51 9.26 -37.14 -19.10
C GLU A 51 8.98 -38.61 -18.73
N GLY A 52 8.06 -39.29 -19.45
CA GLY A 52 7.77 -40.71 -19.24
C GLY A 52 8.91 -41.66 -19.62
N HIS A 53 9.90 -41.19 -20.38
CA HIS A 53 11.09 -41.95 -20.80
C HIS A 53 12.37 -41.51 -20.07
N ASP A 54 12.24 -40.73 -18.99
CA ASP A 54 13.33 -40.24 -18.14
C ASP A 54 14.37 -39.34 -18.87
N ASP A 55 14.01 -38.79 -20.05
CA ASP A 55 14.81 -37.77 -20.72
C ASP A 55 14.39 -36.37 -20.26
N ILE A 56 14.83 -36.05 -19.04
CA ILE A 56 14.44 -34.82 -18.34
C ILE A 56 14.87 -33.56 -19.10
N LYS A 57 16.02 -33.58 -19.77
CA LYS A 57 16.53 -32.39 -20.49
C LYS A 57 15.64 -32.04 -21.68
N GLN A 58 15.23 -33.04 -22.45
CA GLN A 58 14.28 -32.83 -23.55
C GLN A 58 12.88 -32.48 -23.03
N ALA A 59 12.43 -33.11 -21.94
CA ALA A 59 11.17 -32.77 -21.30
C ALA A 59 11.10 -31.29 -20.90
N VAL A 60 12.14 -30.78 -20.21
CA VAL A 60 12.23 -29.36 -19.82
C VAL A 60 12.25 -28.45 -21.05
N HIS A 61 13.00 -28.79 -22.10
CA HIS A 61 13.04 -28.03 -23.35
C HIS A 61 11.64 -27.86 -23.97
N PHE A 62 10.91 -28.96 -24.14
CA PHE A 62 9.59 -28.93 -24.76
C PHE A 62 8.50 -28.34 -23.84
N TYR A 63 8.59 -28.50 -22.52
CA TYR A 63 7.69 -27.79 -21.60
C TYR A 63 7.90 -26.28 -21.64
N THR A 64 9.16 -25.83 -21.75
CA THR A 64 9.50 -24.41 -21.91
C THR A 64 8.90 -23.86 -23.20
N ARG A 65 9.03 -24.60 -24.30
CA ARG A 65 8.46 -24.23 -25.61
C ARG A 65 6.93 -24.18 -25.58
N ALA A 66 6.30 -25.08 -24.82
CA ALA A 66 4.87 -25.09 -24.57
C ALA A 66 4.39 -23.96 -23.62
N GLN A 67 5.29 -23.17 -23.04
CA GLN A 67 5.02 -22.19 -21.97
C GLN A 67 4.41 -22.81 -20.70
N ALA A 68 4.60 -24.11 -20.50
CA ALA A 68 4.17 -24.84 -19.32
C ALA A 68 5.25 -24.75 -18.23
N TYR A 69 5.55 -23.53 -17.79
CA TYR A 69 6.68 -23.24 -16.91
C TYR A 69 6.58 -23.97 -15.56
N ASN A 70 5.39 -24.09 -14.99
CA ASN A 70 5.15 -24.86 -13.76
C ASN A 70 5.64 -26.32 -13.85
N ASN A 71 5.41 -26.99 -14.99
CA ASN A 71 5.86 -28.36 -15.23
C ASN A 71 7.39 -28.42 -15.39
N ALA A 72 7.96 -27.48 -16.15
CA ALA A 72 9.41 -27.38 -16.33
C ALA A 72 10.14 -27.09 -15.01
N ILE A 73 9.62 -26.17 -14.20
CA ILE A 73 10.13 -25.80 -12.87
C ILE A 73 10.10 -27.00 -11.94
N ARG A 74 8.98 -27.74 -11.88
CA ARG A 74 8.87 -28.98 -11.08
C ARG A 74 9.97 -29.98 -11.47
N LEU A 75 10.11 -30.28 -12.76
CA LEU A 75 11.15 -31.21 -13.23
C LEU A 75 12.55 -30.73 -12.89
N CYS A 76 12.84 -29.44 -13.01
CA CYS A 76 14.13 -28.89 -12.61
C CYS A 76 14.40 -29.05 -11.11
N LYS A 77 13.39 -28.85 -10.24
CA LYS A 77 13.52 -29.04 -8.78
C LYS A 77 13.79 -30.49 -8.41
N GLU A 78 13.04 -31.43 -8.99
CA GLU A 78 13.15 -32.87 -8.75
C GLU A 78 14.51 -33.44 -9.19
N ASN A 79 15.09 -32.89 -10.26
CA ASN A 79 16.33 -33.39 -10.87
C ASN A 79 17.58 -32.52 -10.58
N GLY A 80 17.45 -31.49 -9.74
CA GLY A 80 18.56 -30.61 -9.35
C GLY A 80 19.15 -29.78 -10.50
N LEU A 81 18.32 -29.41 -11.49
CA LEU A 81 18.72 -28.57 -12.63
C LEU A 81 18.70 -27.08 -12.25
N ASP A 82 19.50 -26.70 -11.25
CA ASP A 82 19.46 -25.40 -10.58
C ASP A 82 19.72 -24.21 -11.52
N ASP A 83 20.53 -24.37 -12.58
CA ASP A 83 20.79 -23.28 -13.54
C ASP A 83 19.63 -23.04 -14.51
N GLN A 84 18.92 -24.10 -14.91
CA GLN A 84 17.75 -23.98 -15.78
C GLN A 84 16.55 -23.46 -15.00
N LEU A 85 16.39 -23.90 -13.75
CA LEU A 85 15.32 -23.46 -12.86
C LEU A 85 15.23 -21.93 -12.76
N MET A 86 16.36 -21.24 -12.60
CA MET A 86 16.39 -19.78 -12.48
C MET A 86 15.81 -19.09 -13.71
N ASN A 87 16.25 -19.51 -14.90
CA ASN A 87 15.79 -18.90 -16.15
C ASN A 87 14.30 -19.17 -16.39
N LEU A 88 13.82 -20.37 -16.04
CA LEU A 88 12.40 -20.73 -16.17
C LEU A 88 11.52 -19.95 -15.21
N ALA A 89 11.95 -19.80 -13.96
CA ALA A 89 11.27 -18.98 -12.97
C ALA A 89 11.18 -17.52 -13.44
N LEU A 90 12.21 -16.98 -14.08
CA LEU A 90 12.17 -15.60 -14.59
C LEU A 90 11.16 -15.39 -15.72
N LEU A 91 10.76 -16.44 -16.43
CA LEU A 91 9.79 -16.41 -17.52
C LEU A 91 8.37 -16.78 -17.06
N SER A 92 8.22 -17.31 -15.84
CA SER A 92 6.97 -17.77 -15.29
C SER A 92 6.17 -16.65 -14.62
N ASN A 93 5.04 -17.02 -14.03
CA ASN A 93 4.25 -16.10 -13.21
C ASN A 93 4.94 -15.85 -11.84
N PRO A 94 4.49 -14.83 -11.08
CA PRO A 94 5.08 -14.51 -9.78
C PRO A 94 4.95 -15.62 -8.73
N GLU A 95 3.94 -16.48 -8.82
CA GLU A 95 3.71 -17.59 -7.89
C GLU A 95 4.78 -18.67 -8.08
N ASP A 96 5.02 -19.07 -9.33
CA ASP A 96 6.08 -19.98 -9.74
C ASP A 96 7.46 -19.41 -9.37
N MET A 97 7.67 -18.09 -9.52
CA MET A 97 8.89 -17.41 -9.08
C MET A 97 9.11 -17.54 -7.57
N MET A 98 8.05 -17.32 -6.77
CA MET A 98 8.10 -17.47 -5.31
C MET A 98 8.43 -18.90 -4.92
N GLU A 99 7.79 -19.88 -5.55
CA GLU A 99 8.03 -21.29 -5.26
C GLU A 99 9.45 -21.73 -5.64
N ALA A 100 10.01 -21.20 -6.73
CA ALA A 100 11.41 -21.42 -7.10
C ALA A 100 12.37 -20.75 -6.11
N ALA A 101 12.02 -19.56 -5.60
CA ALA A 101 12.79 -18.89 -4.56
C ALA A 101 12.84 -19.69 -3.25
N CYS A 102 11.68 -20.21 -2.81
CA CYS A 102 11.59 -21.09 -1.63
C CYS A 102 12.48 -22.33 -1.78
N TYR A 103 12.50 -22.96 -2.97
CA TYR A 103 13.35 -24.12 -3.23
C TYR A 103 14.84 -23.82 -3.04
N TYR A 104 15.34 -22.70 -3.56
CA TYR A 104 16.75 -22.31 -3.36
C TYR A 104 17.07 -22.02 -1.88
N GLU A 105 16.13 -21.38 -1.17
CA GLU A 105 16.27 -21.09 0.25
C GLU A 105 16.31 -22.37 1.11
N GLU A 106 15.42 -23.34 0.84
CA GLU A 106 15.38 -24.63 1.54
C GLU A 106 16.64 -25.47 1.30
N LYS A 107 17.16 -25.46 0.08
CA LYS A 107 18.40 -26.17 -0.29
C LYS A 107 19.64 -25.51 0.31
N GLY A 108 19.56 -24.23 0.68
CA GLY A 108 20.67 -23.43 1.19
C GLY A 108 21.74 -23.09 0.16
N THR A 109 21.51 -23.40 -1.12
CA THR A 109 22.40 -23.10 -2.24
C THR A 109 21.82 -21.96 -3.09
N HIS A 110 22.69 -21.13 -3.67
CA HIS A 110 22.26 -20.00 -4.52
C HIS A 110 21.28 -19.01 -3.84
N MET A 111 21.56 -18.65 -2.58
CA MET A 111 20.76 -17.68 -1.82
C MET A 111 20.60 -16.33 -2.53
N ASP A 112 21.60 -15.92 -3.32
CA ASP A 112 21.55 -14.74 -4.19
C ASP A 112 20.42 -14.84 -5.25
N ARG A 113 20.23 -16.03 -5.85
CA ARG A 113 19.14 -16.30 -6.79
C ARG A 113 17.79 -16.31 -6.07
N ALA A 114 17.70 -16.93 -4.89
CA ALA A 114 16.49 -16.93 -4.07
C ALA A 114 16.01 -15.50 -3.77
N VAL A 115 16.90 -14.67 -3.24
CA VAL A 115 16.62 -13.26 -2.94
C VAL A 115 16.18 -12.51 -4.19
N SER A 116 16.88 -12.68 -5.31
CA SER A 116 16.54 -12.04 -6.59
C SER A 116 15.13 -12.42 -7.08
N LEU A 117 14.77 -13.70 -7.01
CA LEU A 117 13.45 -14.20 -7.41
C LEU A 117 12.34 -13.66 -6.50
N TYR A 118 12.53 -13.70 -5.18
CA TYR A 118 11.57 -13.12 -4.23
C TYR A 118 11.26 -11.65 -4.52
N HIS A 119 12.31 -10.84 -4.76
CA HIS A 119 12.14 -9.42 -5.06
C HIS A 119 11.41 -9.18 -6.38
N LYS A 120 11.75 -9.93 -7.43
CA LYS A 120 11.09 -9.80 -8.74
C LYS A 120 9.63 -10.23 -8.67
N ALA A 121 9.36 -11.35 -8.01
CA ALA A 121 8.00 -11.86 -7.81
C ALA A 121 7.15 -10.87 -7.01
N MET A 122 7.67 -10.37 -5.89
CA MET A 122 6.95 -9.39 -5.07
C MET A 122 6.67 -8.12 -5.87
N ARG A 123 7.64 -7.57 -6.62
CA ARG A 123 7.39 -6.41 -7.49
C ARG A 123 6.29 -6.66 -8.52
N ALA A 124 6.21 -7.86 -9.09
CA ALA A 124 5.17 -8.21 -10.03
C ALA A 124 3.79 -8.31 -9.36
N LEU A 125 3.71 -8.90 -8.15
CA LEU A 125 2.48 -8.96 -7.34
C LEU A 125 2.01 -7.56 -6.92
N LEU A 126 2.92 -6.70 -6.47
CA LEU A 126 2.58 -5.31 -6.12
C LEU A 126 1.97 -4.54 -7.31
N LYS A 127 2.41 -4.83 -8.53
CA LYS A 127 1.85 -4.24 -9.75
C LYS A 127 0.49 -4.82 -10.14
N SER A 128 0.21 -6.08 -9.82
CA SER A 128 -1.09 -6.70 -10.11
C SER A 128 -2.18 -6.24 -9.14
N GLY A 129 -1.79 -5.70 -7.98
CA GLY A 129 -2.72 -5.19 -6.97
C GLY A 129 -3.43 -6.29 -6.18
N ASP A 130 -2.98 -7.54 -6.28
CA ASP A 130 -3.58 -8.69 -5.60
C ASP A 130 -3.15 -8.72 -4.13
N THR A 131 -3.89 -7.99 -3.29
CA THR A 131 -3.57 -7.79 -1.87
C THR A 131 -3.51 -9.10 -1.09
N GLU A 132 -4.40 -10.06 -1.38
CA GLU A 132 -4.40 -11.36 -0.71
C GLU A 132 -3.11 -12.12 -0.97
N LYS A 133 -2.68 -12.19 -2.24
CA LYS A 133 -1.41 -12.84 -2.61
C LYS A 133 -0.21 -12.11 -2.05
N ILE A 134 -0.19 -10.79 -2.07
CA ILE A 134 0.90 -9.98 -1.48
C ILE A 134 1.07 -10.33 0.00
N VAL A 135 -0.03 -10.34 0.77
CA VAL A 135 -0.01 -10.68 2.20
C VAL A 135 0.40 -12.13 2.43
N PHE A 136 -0.12 -13.06 1.63
CA PHE A 136 0.23 -14.48 1.71
C PHE A 136 1.73 -14.71 1.49
N PHE A 137 2.27 -14.25 0.37
CA PHE A 137 3.67 -14.50 0.00
C PHE A 137 4.66 -13.76 0.90
N ALA A 138 4.32 -12.58 1.41
CA ALA A 138 5.14 -11.91 2.44
C ALA A 138 5.28 -12.80 3.70
N ASN A 139 4.20 -13.46 4.14
CA ASN A 139 4.24 -14.36 5.29
C ASN A 139 4.96 -15.69 5.01
N VAL A 140 4.84 -16.24 3.80
CA VAL A 140 5.52 -17.49 3.41
C VAL A 140 7.04 -17.28 3.31
N SER A 141 7.46 -16.21 2.63
CA SER A 141 8.88 -15.92 2.38
C SER A 141 9.66 -15.51 3.63
N ARG A 142 8.99 -14.92 4.64
CA ARG A 142 9.59 -14.51 5.94
C ARG A 142 10.81 -13.60 5.83
N GLN A 143 11.01 -12.93 4.70
CA GLN A 143 12.13 -12.00 4.52
C GLN A 143 11.75 -10.59 4.95
N LYS A 144 12.66 -9.92 5.66
CA LYS A 144 12.41 -8.57 6.20
C LYS A 144 12.01 -7.56 5.14
N GLU A 145 12.73 -7.57 4.02
CA GLU A 145 12.52 -6.62 2.91
C GLU A 145 11.14 -6.82 2.26
N LEU A 146 10.68 -8.06 2.12
CA LEU A 146 9.37 -8.39 1.55
C LEU A 146 8.23 -7.90 2.44
N PHE A 147 8.39 -8.00 3.77
CA PHE A 147 7.42 -7.40 4.70
C PHE A 147 7.36 -5.88 4.54
N ILE A 148 8.51 -5.21 4.42
CA ILE A 148 8.55 -3.75 4.23
C ILE A 148 7.89 -3.36 2.91
N MET A 149 8.20 -4.07 1.81
CA MET A 149 7.57 -3.84 0.50
C MET A 149 6.04 -4.00 0.55
N ALA A 150 5.55 -5.06 1.20
CA ALA A 150 4.12 -5.28 1.37
C ALA A 150 3.48 -4.19 2.24
N ALA A 151 4.10 -3.80 3.35
CA ALA A 151 3.60 -2.72 4.20
C ALA A 151 3.52 -1.38 3.45
N ASN A 152 4.53 -1.04 2.63
CA ASN A 152 4.56 0.17 1.81
C ASN A 152 3.42 0.20 0.78
N TYR A 153 3.13 -0.93 0.15
CA TYR A 153 1.98 -1.04 -0.74
C TYR A 153 0.66 -0.88 0.01
N LEU A 154 0.48 -1.57 1.13
CA LEU A 154 -0.75 -1.52 1.93
C LEU A 154 -1.06 -0.10 2.45
N GLN A 155 -0.03 0.73 2.68
CA GLN A 155 -0.20 2.13 3.07
C GLN A 155 -0.84 3.00 1.99
N SER A 156 -0.67 2.66 0.71
CA SER A 156 -1.34 3.36 -0.38
C SER A 156 -2.81 2.97 -0.55
N LEU A 157 -3.27 1.95 0.17
CA LEU A 157 -4.68 1.54 0.19
C LEU A 157 -5.45 2.30 1.27
N ASP A 158 -6.78 2.24 1.21
CA ASP A 158 -7.67 2.83 2.21
C ASP A 158 -7.74 1.97 3.48
N TRP A 159 -6.68 2.05 4.29
CA TRP A 159 -6.53 1.31 5.55
C TRP A 159 -7.51 1.77 6.65
N ARG A 160 -8.27 2.86 6.45
CA ARG A 160 -9.31 3.29 7.39
C ARG A 160 -10.61 2.53 7.22
N LYS A 161 -10.97 2.16 5.99
CA LYS A 161 -12.14 1.32 5.73
C LYS A 161 -11.96 -0.10 6.26
N ASP A 162 -10.72 -0.59 6.30
CA ASP A 162 -10.40 -1.93 6.76
C ASP A 162 -9.35 -1.96 7.89
N PRO A 163 -9.78 -2.14 9.15
CA PRO A 163 -8.89 -2.28 10.30
C PRO A 163 -7.90 -3.46 10.20
N GLU A 164 -8.18 -4.48 9.38
CA GLU A 164 -7.26 -5.60 9.18
C GLU A 164 -6.05 -5.21 8.33
N ILE A 165 -6.22 -4.30 7.36
CA ILE A 165 -5.08 -3.72 6.61
C ILE A 165 -4.16 -2.97 7.57
N LEU A 166 -4.72 -2.15 8.46
CA LEU A 166 -3.95 -1.42 9.47
C LEU A 166 -3.12 -2.36 10.36
N LYS A 167 -3.75 -3.41 10.90
CA LYS A 167 -3.04 -4.44 11.71
C LYS A 167 -1.95 -5.13 10.91
N THR A 168 -2.21 -5.40 9.63
CA THR A 168 -1.25 -6.07 8.73
C THR A 168 -0.04 -5.19 8.45
N ILE A 169 -0.22 -3.88 8.20
CA ILE A 169 0.87 -2.91 8.04
C ILE A 169 1.75 -2.90 9.29
N ILE A 170 1.16 -2.75 10.48
CA ILE A 170 1.88 -2.73 11.75
C ILE A 170 2.64 -4.05 11.96
N GLY A 171 1.98 -5.18 11.70
CA GLY A 171 2.57 -6.51 11.80
C GLY A 171 3.76 -6.71 10.85
N PHE A 172 3.66 -6.23 9.61
CA PHE A 172 4.71 -6.33 8.61
C PHE A 172 5.90 -5.45 8.93
N TYR A 173 5.72 -4.19 9.31
CA TYR A 173 6.86 -3.37 9.73
C TYR A 173 7.56 -3.92 10.98
N THR A 174 6.79 -4.49 11.92
CA THR A 174 7.34 -5.15 13.11
C THR A 174 8.18 -6.38 12.73
N LYS A 175 7.65 -7.26 11.86
CA LYS A 175 8.37 -8.44 11.34
C LYS A 175 9.58 -8.05 10.48
N GLY A 176 9.47 -6.97 9.72
CA GLY A 176 10.54 -6.36 8.92
C GLY A 176 11.65 -5.73 9.74
N ARG A 177 11.43 -5.50 11.05
CA ARG A 177 12.34 -4.77 11.96
C ARG A 177 12.66 -3.36 11.45
N ALA A 178 11.64 -2.65 10.97
CA ALA A 178 11.74 -1.28 10.48
C ALA A 178 10.98 -0.30 11.39
N PRO A 179 11.49 -0.01 12.61
CA PRO A 179 10.82 0.89 13.56
C PRO A 179 10.68 2.32 13.03
N ASP A 180 11.59 2.78 12.19
CA ASP A 180 11.54 4.15 11.64
C ASP A 180 10.40 4.34 10.64
N LEU A 181 10.16 3.34 9.79
CA LEU A 181 9.04 3.34 8.85
C LEU A 181 7.70 3.16 9.58
N LEU A 182 7.68 2.33 10.63
CA LEU A 182 6.49 2.17 11.48
C LEU A 182 6.16 3.48 12.23
N ALA A 183 7.17 4.18 12.74
CA ALA A 183 6.98 5.49 13.35
C ALA A 183 6.41 6.50 12.35
N GLY A 184 6.98 6.58 11.14
CA GLY A 184 6.47 7.44 10.07
C GLY A 184 5.02 7.10 9.68
N PHE A 185 4.66 5.82 9.68
CA PHE A 185 3.27 5.41 9.44
C PHE A 185 2.31 5.88 10.54
N TYR A 186 2.70 5.76 11.83
CA TYR A 186 1.90 6.29 12.92
C TYR A 186 1.79 7.82 12.91
N GLU A 187 2.86 8.53 12.53
CA GLU A 187 2.84 9.98 12.33
C GLU A 187 1.85 10.38 11.22
N ALA A 188 1.89 9.68 10.09
CA ALA A 188 0.92 9.89 9.02
C ALA A 188 -0.51 9.61 9.51
N CYS A 189 -0.74 8.51 10.23
CA CYS A 189 -2.06 8.23 10.82
C CYS A 189 -2.53 9.39 11.72
N ALA A 190 -1.65 9.90 12.59
CA ALA A 190 -1.98 11.01 13.48
C ALA A 190 -2.32 12.29 12.71
N GLN A 191 -1.53 12.61 11.68
CA GLN A 191 -1.75 13.80 10.85
C GLN A 191 -3.12 13.75 10.19
N VAL A 192 -3.50 12.60 9.61
CA VAL A 192 -4.80 12.47 8.96
C VAL A 192 -5.95 12.48 9.99
N GLU A 193 -5.77 11.99 11.23
CA GLU A 193 -6.78 12.14 12.29
C GLU A 193 -6.97 13.60 12.73
N ILE A 194 -5.90 14.40 12.71
CA ILE A 194 -5.94 15.84 13.00
C ILE A 194 -6.61 16.58 11.85
N ASP A 195 -6.12 16.38 10.62
CA ASP A 195 -6.49 17.20 9.47
C ASP A 195 -7.93 16.96 9.02
N ASP A 196 -8.32 15.70 8.89
CA ASP A 196 -9.61 15.34 8.29
C ASP A 196 -10.72 15.23 9.34
N TYR A 197 -10.38 14.85 10.57
CA TYR A 197 -11.37 14.45 11.58
C TYR A 197 -11.31 15.24 12.88
N GLN A 198 -10.33 16.13 13.08
CA GLN A 198 -10.16 16.88 14.34
C GLN A 198 -10.14 15.96 15.58
N ASN A 199 -9.68 14.71 15.41
CA ASN A 199 -9.68 13.68 16.43
C ASN A 199 -8.31 13.60 17.12
N TYR A 200 -8.09 14.57 17.98
CA TYR A 200 -6.84 14.72 18.72
C TYR A 200 -6.58 13.58 19.72
N GLU A 201 -7.61 12.89 20.21
CA GLU A 201 -7.46 11.70 21.05
C GLU A 201 -6.82 10.53 20.29
N LYS A 202 -7.33 10.20 19.10
CA LYS A 202 -6.73 9.14 18.28
C LYS A 202 -5.34 9.52 17.77
N ALA A 203 -5.15 10.79 17.41
CA ALA A 203 -3.83 11.29 17.02
C ALA A 203 -2.82 11.14 18.16
N LEU A 204 -3.24 11.41 19.41
CA LEU A 204 -2.39 11.23 20.59
C LEU A 204 -1.99 9.76 20.80
N ASP A 205 -2.92 8.83 20.63
CA ASP A 205 -2.64 7.39 20.73
C ASP A 205 -1.63 6.96 19.66
N ALA A 206 -1.83 7.38 18.40
CA ALA A 206 -0.93 7.10 17.29
C ALA A 206 0.48 7.68 17.51
N LEU A 207 0.60 8.95 17.91
CA LEU A 207 1.91 9.56 18.19
C LEU A 207 2.62 8.90 19.38
N THR A 208 1.86 8.43 20.38
CA THR A 208 2.42 7.68 21.50
C THR A 208 3.03 6.35 21.03
N GLU A 209 2.38 5.65 20.10
CA GLU A 209 2.96 4.46 19.45
C GLU A 209 4.14 4.80 18.54
N ALA A 210 4.11 5.93 17.83
CA ALA A 210 5.25 6.43 17.05
C ALA A 210 6.48 6.65 17.94
N LEU A 211 6.31 7.33 19.08
CA LEU A 211 7.37 7.58 20.06
C LEU A 211 7.97 6.26 20.60
N LYS A 212 7.14 5.26 20.87
CA LYS A 212 7.60 3.92 21.28
C LYS A 212 8.40 3.21 20.18
N CYS A 213 8.09 3.46 18.91
CA CYS A 213 8.84 2.90 17.80
C CYS A 213 10.20 3.58 17.64
N ILE A 214 10.22 4.91 17.70
CA ILE A 214 11.46 5.71 17.61
C ILE A 214 12.41 5.38 18.77
N SER A 215 11.91 5.17 20.00
CA SER A 215 12.76 4.82 21.13
C SER A 215 13.39 3.42 21.04
N LYS A 216 12.80 2.53 20.23
CA LYS A 216 13.34 1.19 19.94
C LYS A 216 14.31 1.18 18.75
N ALA A 217 14.29 2.21 17.90
CA ALA A 217 15.25 2.34 16.83
C ALA A 217 16.66 2.45 17.43
N LYS A 218 17.62 1.73 16.85
CA LYS A 218 19.03 1.82 17.27
C LYS A 218 19.70 2.75 16.28
N ASP A 219 19.82 4.02 16.64
CA ASP A 219 20.62 4.94 15.85
C ASP A 219 21.66 5.66 16.71
N SER A 220 22.89 5.72 16.20
CA SER A 220 24.05 6.34 16.84
C SER A 220 24.28 7.78 16.37
N SER A 221 23.33 8.34 15.61
CA SER A 221 23.50 9.55 14.80
C SER A 221 23.06 10.87 15.46
N GLY A 222 22.54 10.85 16.70
CA GLY A 222 22.00 12.04 17.40
C GLY A 222 20.69 12.59 16.82
N GLN A 223 20.35 12.28 15.55
CA GLN A 223 19.08 12.63 14.92
C GLN A 223 17.87 11.99 15.62
N GLN A 224 18.08 10.81 16.21
CA GLN A 224 17.08 10.12 17.00
C GLN A 224 16.64 10.93 18.23
N GLU A 225 17.57 11.57 18.95
CA GLU A 225 17.25 12.37 20.13
C GLU A 225 16.45 13.62 19.75
N ALA A 226 16.83 14.29 18.66
CA ALA A 226 16.08 15.44 18.13
C ALA A 226 14.65 15.03 17.72
N ARG A 227 14.49 13.91 17.00
CA ARG A 227 13.18 13.39 16.59
C ARG A 227 12.34 12.96 17.80
N LEU A 228 12.94 12.37 18.83
CA LEU A 228 12.25 12.05 20.08
C LEU A 228 11.76 13.30 20.80
N ALA A 229 12.60 14.34 20.87
CA ALA A 229 12.24 15.60 21.51
C ALA A 229 11.09 16.31 20.77
N ASP A 230 11.15 16.38 19.43
CA ASP A 230 10.06 16.90 18.59
C ASP A 230 8.76 16.12 18.82
N MET A 231 8.83 14.79 18.78
CA MET A 231 7.67 13.93 19.02
C MET A 231 7.06 14.13 20.42
N GLN A 232 7.91 14.23 21.45
CA GLN A 232 7.47 14.50 22.82
C GLN A 232 6.83 15.87 22.96
N HIS A 233 7.37 16.89 22.27
CA HIS A 233 6.81 18.22 22.25
C HIS A 233 5.41 18.22 21.63
N LYS A 234 5.25 17.62 20.44
CA LYS A 234 3.94 17.44 19.76
C LYS A 234 2.91 16.74 20.65
N ILE A 235 3.30 15.63 21.28
CA ILE A 235 2.46 14.89 22.22
C ILE A 235 2.02 15.78 23.40
N THR A 236 2.91 16.63 23.90
CA THR A 236 2.60 17.54 25.02
C THR A 236 1.58 18.60 24.63
N LEU A 237 1.73 19.20 23.44
CA LEU A 237 0.78 20.17 22.90
C LEU A 237 -0.60 19.56 22.69
N ILE A 238 -0.67 18.39 22.06
CA ILE A 238 -1.93 17.67 21.84
C ILE A 238 -2.58 17.28 23.18
N LYS A 239 -1.80 16.82 24.17
CA LYS A 239 -2.32 16.54 25.52
C LYS A 239 -2.94 17.77 26.18
N LYS A 240 -2.29 18.93 26.08
CA LYS A 240 -2.85 20.20 26.59
C LYS A 240 -4.17 20.53 25.91
N PHE A 241 -4.26 20.39 24.59
CA PHE A 241 -5.48 20.67 23.83
C PHE A 241 -6.62 19.71 24.15
N VAL A 242 -6.35 18.39 24.17
CA VAL A 242 -7.34 17.36 24.55
C VAL A 242 -7.83 17.60 25.98
N TYR A 243 -6.92 17.94 26.90
CA TYR A 243 -7.29 18.27 28.27
C TYR A 243 -8.21 19.50 28.35
N ALA A 244 -7.89 20.58 27.62
CA ALA A 244 -8.73 21.78 27.56
C ALA A 244 -10.14 21.47 27.02
N ARG A 245 -10.26 20.66 25.96
CA ARG A 245 -11.55 20.21 25.41
C ARG A 245 -12.38 19.41 26.42
N ARG A 246 -11.75 18.52 27.19
CA ARG A 246 -12.43 17.73 28.24
C ARG A 246 -12.85 18.60 29.41
N LEU A 247 -11.98 19.51 29.86
CA LEU A 247 -12.25 20.42 30.97
C LEU A 247 -13.39 21.38 30.67
N TYR A 248 -13.65 21.69 29.40
CA TYR A 248 -14.70 22.63 29.00
C TYR A 248 -16.08 22.31 29.59
N ALA A 249 -16.43 21.03 29.72
CA ALA A 249 -17.70 20.58 30.31
C ALA A 249 -17.80 20.88 31.81
N GLU A 250 -16.67 20.98 32.51
CA GLU A 250 -16.60 21.23 33.96
C GLU A 250 -16.34 22.71 34.27
N ASN A 251 -15.40 23.32 33.54
CA ASN A 251 -14.95 24.69 33.74
C ASN A 251 -14.57 25.36 32.42
N ALA A 252 -15.56 25.94 31.74
CA ALA A 252 -15.36 26.63 30.46
C ALA A 252 -14.33 27.78 30.55
N GLY A 253 -14.30 28.54 31.64
CA GLY A 253 -13.37 29.68 31.79
C GLY A 253 -11.92 29.25 31.94
N GLU A 254 -11.65 28.12 32.59
CA GLU A 254 -10.29 27.56 32.67
C GLU A 254 -9.87 26.90 31.35
N ALA A 255 -10.78 26.19 30.69
CA ALA A 255 -10.52 25.61 29.36
C ALA A 255 -10.13 26.67 28.32
N VAL A 256 -10.81 27.83 28.32
CA VAL A 256 -10.47 28.97 27.45
C VAL A 256 -9.07 29.51 27.75
N ARG A 257 -8.74 29.76 29.03
CA ARG A 257 -7.40 30.23 29.42
C ARG A 257 -6.30 29.25 29.00
N LEU A 258 -6.55 27.95 29.12
CA LEU A 258 -5.61 26.91 28.68
C LEU A 258 -5.43 26.92 27.15
N CYS A 259 -6.51 27.09 26.39
CA CYS A 259 -6.43 27.21 24.93
C CYS A 259 -5.75 28.51 24.48
N GLU A 260 -5.95 29.63 25.17
CA GLU A 260 -5.23 30.89 24.90
C GLU A 260 -3.74 30.75 25.19
N ALA A 261 -3.37 30.16 26.33
CA ALA A 261 -1.97 29.87 26.64
C ALA A 261 -1.34 28.90 25.62
N LEU A 262 -2.13 27.95 25.09
CA LEU A 262 -1.68 27.03 24.05
C LEU A 262 -1.37 27.74 22.72
N LEU A 263 -2.12 28.78 22.36
CA LEU A 263 -1.86 29.60 21.16
C LEU A 263 -0.57 30.43 21.27
N GLU A 264 -0.07 30.66 22.47
CA GLU A 264 1.21 31.35 22.71
C GLU A 264 2.42 30.39 22.64
N GLU A 265 2.20 29.07 22.65
CA GLU A 265 3.29 28.10 22.57
C GLU A 265 3.95 28.12 21.17
N PRO A 266 5.28 28.07 21.09
CA PRO A 266 5.97 27.96 19.82
C PRO A 266 5.67 26.62 19.14
N GLU A 267 5.70 26.60 17.81
CA GLU A 267 5.56 25.37 17.00
C GLU A 267 4.25 24.60 17.25
N LEU A 268 3.17 25.32 17.56
CA LEU A 268 1.85 24.74 17.77
C LEU A 268 1.38 23.93 16.55
N ASP A 269 1.50 24.51 15.36
CA ASP A 269 1.21 23.87 14.07
C ASP A 269 2.47 23.11 13.58
N PRO A 270 2.40 21.80 13.27
CA PRO A 270 1.21 21.00 12.97
C PRO A 270 0.64 20.14 14.11
N ALA A 271 1.19 20.22 15.34
CA ALA A 271 0.73 19.38 16.45
C ALA A 271 -0.75 19.61 16.79
N VAL A 272 -1.14 20.88 16.88
CA VAL A 272 -2.52 21.35 17.04
C VAL A 272 -2.71 22.44 15.99
N ARG A 273 -3.74 22.32 15.17
CA ARG A 273 -3.98 23.30 14.12
C ARG A 273 -4.41 24.60 14.78
N ILE A 274 -3.76 25.68 14.37
CA ILE A 274 -4.10 27.03 14.85
C ILE A 274 -5.60 27.29 14.62
N GLY A 275 -6.11 26.88 13.46
CA GLY A 275 -7.54 26.95 13.14
C GLY A 275 -8.44 26.23 14.15
N ASP A 276 -8.11 25.00 14.55
CA ASP A 276 -8.93 24.23 15.50
C ASP A 276 -8.91 24.88 16.91
N ALA A 277 -7.76 25.42 17.34
CA ALA A 277 -7.65 26.13 18.61
C ALA A 277 -8.44 27.45 18.63
N PHE A 278 -8.36 28.25 17.55
CA PHE A 278 -9.21 29.44 17.41
C PHE A 278 -10.69 29.09 17.25
N GLY A 279 -11.01 28.02 16.52
CA GLY A 279 -12.37 27.52 16.36
C GLY A 279 -13.02 27.21 17.70
N PHE A 280 -12.28 26.56 18.60
CA PHE A 280 -12.71 26.31 19.98
C PHE A 280 -13.01 27.61 20.75
N LEU A 281 -12.15 28.63 20.64
CA LEU A 281 -12.35 29.92 21.32
C LEU A 281 -13.55 30.69 20.74
N VAL A 282 -13.70 30.71 19.42
CA VAL A 282 -14.83 31.37 18.75
C VAL A 282 -16.14 30.71 19.16
N GLU A 283 -16.19 29.38 19.18
CA GLU A 283 -17.38 28.63 19.58
C GLU A 283 -17.76 28.91 21.05
N HIS A 284 -16.78 28.98 21.95
CA HIS A 284 -17.03 29.40 23.34
C HIS A 284 -17.66 30.80 23.43
N HIS A 285 -17.07 31.80 22.78
CA HIS A 285 -17.56 33.17 22.84
C HIS A 285 -18.95 33.32 22.18
N CYS A 286 -19.23 32.57 21.11
CA CYS A 286 -20.56 32.50 20.50
C CYS A 286 -21.59 31.90 21.47
N GLN A 287 -21.25 30.83 22.18
CA GLN A 287 -22.14 30.21 23.19
C GLN A 287 -22.43 31.14 24.37
N GLN A 288 -21.48 32.00 24.75
CA GLN A 288 -21.67 33.01 25.80
C GLN A 288 -22.38 34.28 25.31
N GLY A 289 -22.68 34.41 24.02
CA GLY A 289 -23.27 35.61 23.41
C GLY A 289 -22.30 36.79 23.27
N ASN A 290 -21.01 36.57 23.49
CA ASN A 290 -19.96 37.58 23.39
C ASN A 290 -19.45 37.69 21.94
N PHE A 291 -20.32 38.11 21.02
CA PHE A 291 -20.04 38.14 19.58
C PHE A 291 -18.88 39.07 19.19
N GLN A 292 -18.64 40.14 19.95
CA GLN A 292 -17.53 41.07 19.70
C GLN A 292 -16.15 40.42 19.90
N GLU A 293 -15.99 39.64 20.97
CA GLU A 293 -14.73 38.93 21.25
C GLU A 293 -14.55 37.76 20.29
N ALA A 294 -15.63 37.02 20.00
CA ALA A 294 -15.63 35.97 18.97
C ALA A 294 -15.16 36.51 17.60
N TYR A 295 -15.66 37.68 17.19
CA TYR A 295 -15.25 38.32 15.94
C TYR A 295 -13.78 38.79 15.97
N ARG A 296 -13.28 39.30 17.10
CA ARG A 296 -11.86 39.65 17.23
C ARG A 296 -10.95 38.42 17.04
N LYS A 297 -11.29 37.30 17.69
CA LYS A 297 -10.54 36.04 17.54
C LYS A 297 -10.62 35.50 16.10
N LEU A 298 -11.75 35.69 15.43
CA LEU A 298 -11.92 35.36 14.02
C LEU A 298 -11.01 36.20 13.10
N GLU A 299 -10.91 37.51 13.34
CA GLU A 299 -10.00 38.39 12.59
C GLU A 299 -8.53 38.06 12.84
N GLU A 300 -8.17 37.67 14.06
CA GLU A 300 -6.83 37.17 14.39
C GLU A 300 -6.52 35.89 13.60
N LEU A 301 -7.46 34.94 13.57
CA LEU A 301 -7.35 33.72 12.76
C LEU A 301 -7.15 34.04 11.26
N GLN A 302 -7.94 34.97 10.71
CA GLN A 302 -7.82 35.39 9.30
C GLN A 302 -6.46 36.03 8.98
N LYS A 303 -5.89 36.78 9.92
CA LYS A 303 -4.55 37.38 9.75
C LYS A 303 -3.46 36.32 9.75
N LEU A 304 -3.59 35.29 10.58
CA LEU A 304 -2.63 34.20 10.67
C LEU A 304 -2.76 33.22 9.48
N LEU A 305 -3.99 32.99 9.00
CA LEU A 305 -4.30 32.04 7.92
C LEU A 305 -5.11 32.70 6.80
N PRO A 306 -4.52 33.64 6.02
CA PRO A 306 -5.25 34.45 5.04
C PRO A 306 -5.73 33.68 3.81
N SER A 307 -5.18 32.49 3.53
CA SER A 307 -5.48 31.69 2.35
C SER A 307 -6.36 30.46 2.63
N GLN A 308 -6.69 30.17 3.88
CA GLN A 308 -7.46 28.98 4.26
C GLN A 308 -8.93 29.31 4.48
N ASN A 309 -9.81 28.35 4.12
CA ASN A 309 -11.24 28.53 4.35
C ASN A 309 -11.57 28.30 5.83
N ILE A 310 -12.00 29.38 6.49
CA ILE A 310 -12.38 29.43 7.90
C ILE A 310 -13.49 28.42 8.24
N ARG A 311 -14.33 28.06 7.25
CA ARG A 311 -15.42 27.08 7.41
C ARG A 311 -14.94 25.69 7.81
N TYR A 312 -13.67 25.35 7.59
CA TYR A 312 -13.11 24.08 8.05
C TYR A 312 -12.92 24.03 9.58
N TYR A 313 -12.85 25.19 10.24
CA TYR A 313 -12.49 25.28 11.66
C TYR A 313 -13.65 25.71 12.57
N ILE A 314 -14.67 26.35 12.00
CA ILE A 314 -15.76 26.95 12.78
C ILE A 314 -17.10 26.36 12.36
N SER A 315 -17.88 25.95 13.35
CA SER A 315 -19.22 25.39 13.12
C SER A 315 -20.12 26.38 12.38
N GLN A 316 -20.91 25.88 11.42
CA GLN A 316 -21.80 26.70 10.60
C GLN A 316 -22.76 27.56 11.46
N ALA A 317 -23.25 27.00 12.57
CA ALA A 317 -24.10 27.73 13.52
C ALA A 317 -23.39 28.95 14.14
N SER A 318 -22.12 28.81 14.52
CA SER A 318 -21.33 29.91 15.10
C SER A 318 -21.04 30.99 14.05
N LEU A 319 -20.74 30.58 12.81
CA LEU A 319 -20.57 31.53 11.70
C LEU A 319 -21.85 32.29 11.38
N GLU A 320 -22.99 31.62 11.31
CA GLU A 320 -24.29 32.25 11.06
C GLU A 320 -24.69 33.22 12.20
N ALA A 321 -24.41 32.85 13.45
CA ALA A 321 -24.65 33.71 14.61
C ALA A 321 -23.80 34.99 14.56
N LEU A 322 -22.51 34.86 14.23
CA LEU A 322 -21.61 36.01 14.06
C LEU A 322 -22.05 36.91 12.89
N GLN A 323 -22.47 36.32 11.77
CA GLN A 323 -22.94 37.07 10.60
C GLN A 323 -24.22 37.86 10.90
N LYS A 324 -25.15 37.26 11.65
CA LYS A 324 -26.42 37.89 12.00
C LYS A 324 -26.25 39.09 12.91
N GLU A 325 -25.37 39.00 13.91
CA GLU A 325 -25.21 40.04 14.91
C GLU A 325 -24.24 41.15 14.49
N MET A 326 -23.20 40.82 13.71
CA MET A 326 -22.17 41.78 13.27
C MET A 326 -22.48 42.46 11.92
N GLY A 327 -23.54 42.05 11.21
CA GLY A 327 -24.00 42.70 9.98
C GLY A 327 -23.05 42.56 8.79
N LEU A 328 -22.24 41.50 8.74
CA LEU A 328 -21.23 41.30 7.70
C LEU A 328 -21.87 40.81 6.38
N PRO A 329 -21.54 41.43 5.22
CA PRO A 329 -22.01 40.97 3.93
C PRO A 329 -21.34 39.64 3.56
N MET A 330 -22.13 38.67 3.08
CA MET A 330 -21.65 37.42 2.48
C MET A 330 -20.65 37.74 1.38
N ASP A 331 -19.36 37.48 1.59
CA ASP A 331 -18.43 37.45 0.46
C ASP A 331 -18.81 36.24 -0.40
N ARG A 332 -19.42 36.53 -1.54
CA ARG A 332 -19.91 35.56 -2.53
C ARG A 332 -18.76 34.94 -3.34
N SER A 333 -17.52 35.03 -2.87
CA SER A 333 -16.34 34.49 -3.53
C SER A 333 -16.29 32.95 -3.48
N ASP A 334 -16.97 32.30 -2.53
CA ASP A 334 -16.89 30.85 -2.32
C ASP A 334 -17.87 30.01 -3.15
N ARG A 335 -18.81 30.61 -3.90
CA ARG A 335 -19.73 29.83 -4.76
C ARG A 335 -19.08 29.24 -6.01
N ARG A 336 -17.79 29.51 -6.27
CA ARG A 336 -17.10 29.03 -7.47
C ARG A 336 -16.26 27.76 -7.28
N HIS A 337 -16.03 27.28 -6.06
CA HIS A 337 -15.26 26.04 -5.84
C HIS A 337 -16.12 24.84 -5.46
N ASN A 338 -17.42 25.01 -5.19
CA ASN A 338 -18.32 23.92 -4.79
C ASN A 338 -19.10 23.25 -5.95
N VAL A 339 -18.69 23.46 -7.22
CA VAL A 339 -19.40 22.89 -8.40
C VAL A 339 -18.44 22.15 -9.34
N LYS A 340 -17.27 21.68 -8.86
CA LYS A 340 -16.31 20.97 -9.73
C LYS A 340 -15.84 19.61 -9.26
N GLU A 341 -16.39 19.06 -8.19
CA GLU A 341 -15.98 17.72 -7.70
C GLU A 341 -17.06 16.64 -7.74
N GLU A 342 -18.27 16.90 -8.26
CA GLU A 342 -19.32 15.86 -8.28
C GLU A 342 -19.88 15.45 -9.65
N ASP A 343 -19.53 16.07 -10.78
CA ASP A 343 -20.01 15.61 -12.09
C ASP A 343 -18.90 15.64 -13.14
N GLU A 344 -18.39 14.47 -13.53
CA GLU A 344 -18.05 14.04 -14.91
C GLU A 344 -17.14 12.80 -14.90
N VAL A 345 -17.74 11.60 -14.80
CA VAL A 345 -17.25 10.42 -15.54
C VAL A 345 -18.46 9.57 -15.97
N GLU A 346 -19.24 10.07 -16.93
CA GLU A 346 -19.95 9.17 -17.85
C GLU A 346 -19.07 9.01 -19.08
N GLU A 347 -18.35 7.88 -19.17
CA GLU A 347 -17.72 7.43 -20.40
C GLU A 347 -18.82 7.01 -21.39
N ASP A 348 -19.17 7.92 -22.30
CA ASP A 348 -19.93 7.59 -23.49
C ASP A 348 -19.02 6.79 -24.44
N LEU A 349 -19.26 5.48 -24.47
CA LEU A 349 -18.88 4.59 -25.55
C LEU A 349 -19.53 5.08 -26.85
N ASN A 350 -18.74 5.68 -27.75
CA ASN A 350 -19.11 5.64 -29.16
C ASN A 350 -17.91 5.52 -30.10
N VAL A 351 -17.85 4.34 -30.70
CA VAL A 351 -16.98 3.92 -31.79
C VAL A 351 -17.41 4.64 -33.08
N PRO A 352 -16.45 4.92 -33.97
CA PRO A 352 -16.63 4.56 -35.38
C PRO A 352 -15.62 3.51 -35.86
#